data_AF-A0A410P3G5-F1
#
_entry.id   AF-A0A410P3G5-F1
#
_cell.length_a   1.000
_cell.length_b   1.000
_cell.length_c   1.000
_cell.angle_alpha   90.00
_cell.angle_beta   90.00
_cell.angle_gamma   90.00
#
_symmetry.space_group_name_H-M   'P 1'
#
loop_
_entity.id
_entity.type
_entity.pdbx_description
1 polymer ?
#
loop_
_entity_poly.entity_id
_entity_poly.type
_entity_poly.pdbx_seq_one_letter_code
_entity_poly.pdbx_strand_id
1 'polypeptide(L)'
;MLTESGLRQFTGTTQWFRHLSGYLYTDGVQYVAEQGGAYWLLDKILFITRAKARLQEFGVWKLSVREDHTAQLVCEDGNYHKLYDEKIDWTDFPLKKIELWFENGVLILPSEH
;
A
#
# COMPACT_ATOMS: atom_id res chain seq x y z
N MET A 1 -11.72 -4.29 -12.85
CA MET A 1 -11.23 -2.89 -12.76
C MET A 1 -11.38 -2.45 -11.31
N LEU A 2 -10.29 -1.95 -10.71
CA LEU A 2 -10.27 -1.52 -9.32
C LEU A 2 -11.23 -0.33 -9.08
N THR A 3 -12.04 -0.39 -8.02
CA THR A 3 -12.96 0.68 -7.62
C THR A 3 -12.92 0.88 -6.09
N GLU A 4 -13.22 2.08 -5.62
CA GLU A 4 -13.31 2.36 -4.17
C GLU A 4 -14.38 1.52 -3.47
N SER A 5 -15.51 1.27 -4.15
CA SER A 5 -16.57 0.40 -3.62
C SER A 5 -16.12 -1.05 -3.51
N GLY A 6 -15.33 -1.53 -4.47
CA GLY A 6 -14.71 -2.85 -4.43
C GLY A 6 -13.72 -3.01 -3.28
N LEU A 7 -13.09 -1.93 -2.79
CA LEU A 7 -12.22 -1.99 -1.62
C LEU A 7 -13.00 -2.10 -0.30
N ARG A 8 -14.19 -1.50 -0.22
CA ARG A 8 -15.01 -1.50 1.00
C ARG A 8 -15.61 -2.87 1.35
N GLN A 9 -15.59 -3.83 0.43
CA GLN A 9 -16.09 -5.17 0.67
C GLN A 9 -15.11 -6.05 1.48
N PHE A 10 -13.85 -5.64 1.58
CA PHE A 10 -12.83 -6.34 2.37
C PHE A 10 -12.92 -5.90 3.82
N THR A 11 -13.64 -6.69 4.63
CA THR A 11 -13.78 -6.51 6.08
C THR A 11 -13.18 -7.72 6.79
N GLY A 12 -11.95 -7.56 7.26
CA GLY A 12 -11.13 -8.63 7.82
C GLY A 12 -10.35 -9.44 6.77
N THR A 13 -9.22 -10.01 7.19
CA THR A 13 -8.34 -10.80 6.32
C THR A 13 -8.78 -12.26 6.29
N THR A 14 -9.01 -12.80 5.09
CA THR A 14 -9.33 -14.23 4.92
C THR A 14 -8.13 -15.04 4.43
N GLN A 15 -7.22 -14.39 3.71
CA GLN A 15 -6.04 -15.04 3.13
C GLN A 15 -4.81 -14.14 3.25
N TRP A 16 -3.65 -14.77 3.47
CA TRP A 16 -2.35 -14.10 3.46
C TRP A 16 -1.50 -14.60 2.31
N PHE A 17 -0.94 -13.65 1.57
CA PHE A 17 -0.03 -13.89 0.45
C PHE A 17 1.39 -13.55 0.86
N ARG A 18 2.37 -14.30 0.37
CA ARG A 18 3.78 -14.08 0.67
C ARG A 18 4.43 -13.25 -0.43
N HIS A 19 5.04 -12.13 -0.04
CA HIS A 19 5.83 -11.30 -0.92
C HIS A 19 7.32 -11.70 -0.90
N LEU A 20 8.06 -11.36 -1.96
CA LEU A 20 9.50 -11.65 -2.10
C LEU A 20 10.37 -10.97 -1.02
N SER A 21 9.88 -9.89 -0.42
CA SER A 21 10.52 -9.26 0.74
C SER A 21 10.44 -10.12 2.02
N GLY A 22 9.74 -11.25 2.02
CA GLY A 22 9.52 -12.08 3.20
C GLY A 22 8.36 -11.61 4.09
N TYR A 23 7.76 -10.45 3.80
CA TYR A 23 6.52 -9.99 4.44
C TYR A 23 5.28 -10.59 3.78
N LEU A 24 4.15 -10.43 4.46
CA LEU A 24 2.84 -10.88 4.00
C LEU A 24 1.99 -9.71 3.51
N TYR A 25 0.89 -10.02 2.82
CA TYR A 25 -0.17 -9.07 2.52
C TYR A 25 -1.53 -9.76 2.37
N THR A 26 -2.62 -9.02 2.48
CA THR A 26 -3.99 -9.56 2.58
C THR A 26 -4.66 -9.78 1.22
N ASP A 27 -5.84 -10.40 1.23
CA ASP A 27 -6.71 -10.54 0.06
C ASP A 27 -7.16 -9.19 -0.53
N GLY A 28 -7.46 -8.19 0.31
CA GLY A 28 -7.73 -6.83 -0.15
C GLY A 28 -6.53 -6.21 -0.89
N VAL A 29 -5.31 -6.43 -0.38
CA VAL A 29 -4.09 -5.93 -1.02
C VAL A 29 -3.74 -6.71 -2.29
N GLN A 30 -4.00 -8.02 -2.34
CA GLN A 30 -3.92 -8.80 -3.57
C GLN A 30 -4.89 -8.27 -4.63
N TYR A 31 -6.13 -7.96 -4.24
CA TYR A 31 -7.13 -7.39 -5.15
C TYR A 31 -6.70 -6.04 -5.73
N VAL A 32 -6.07 -5.18 -4.92
CA VAL A 32 -5.45 -3.93 -5.39
C VAL A 32 -4.39 -4.20 -6.46
N ALA A 33 -3.50 -5.17 -6.22
CA ALA A 33 -2.44 -5.51 -7.15
C ALA A 33 -2.98 -6.06 -8.47
N GLU A 34 -3.91 -7.02 -8.42
CA GLU A 34 -4.50 -7.66 -9.60
C GLU A 34 -5.39 -6.72 -10.41
N GLN A 35 -6.32 -6.03 -9.74
CA GLN A 35 -7.32 -5.20 -10.42
C GLN A 35 -6.84 -3.79 -10.75
N GLY A 36 -5.79 -3.33 -10.03
CA GLY A 36 -5.18 -2.03 -10.21
C GLY A 36 -3.86 -2.06 -10.98
N GLY A 37 -3.37 -3.23 -11.41
CA GLY A 37 -2.05 -3.37 -12.03
C GLY A 37 -0.91 -2.93 -11.12
N ALA A 38 -1.10 -3.03 -9.80
CA ALA A 38 -0.32 -2.30 -8.80
C ALA A 38 0.72 -3.16 -8.07
N TYR A 39 1.17 -4.29 -8.65
CA TYR A 39 2.27 -5.07 -8.06
C TYR A 39 3.53 -4.23 -7.83
N TRP A 40 3.81 -3.27 -8.72
CA TRP A 40 4.91 -2.33 -8.57
C TRP A 40 4.82 -1.51 -7.27
N LEU A 41 3.60 -1.19 -6.81
CA LEU A 41 3.37 -0.43 -5.59
C LEU A 41 3.66 -1.29 -4.36
N LEU A 42 3.20 -2.54 -4.36
CA LEU A 42 3.47 -3.51 -3.30
C LEU A 42 4.99 -3.77 -3.19
N ASP A 43 5.66 -4.03 -4.31
CA ASP A 43 7.11 -4.24 -4.37
C ASP A 43 7.83 -3.05 -3.75
N LYS A 44 7.50 -1.83 -4.21
CA LYS A 44 8.09 -0.59 -3.72
C LYS A 44 7.91 -0.44 -2.21
N ILE A 45 6.68 -0.54 -1.70
CA ILE A 45 6.37 -0.41 -0.28
C ILE A 45 7.16 -1.45 0.54
N LEU A 46 7.05 -2.73 0.18
CA LEU A 46 7.57 -3.82 1.00
C LEU A 46 9.09 -3.90 0.98
N PHE A 47 9.75 -3.57 -0.13
CA PHE A 47 11.21 -3.47 -0.15
C PHE A 47 11.73 -2.26 0.62
N ILE A 48 11.06 -1.09 0.54
CA ILE A 48 11.45 0.09 1.32
C ILE A 48 11.27 -0.17 2.82
N THR A 49 10.15 -0.76 3.22
CA THR A 49 9.89 -1.16 4.60
C THR A 49 10.97 -2.11 5.11
N ARG A 50 11.33 -3.12 4.32
CA ARG A 50 12.41 -4.06 4.68
C ARG A 50 13.75 -3.34 4.85
N ALA A 51 14.05 -2.35 4.01
CA ALA A 51 15.31 -1.64 4.06
C ALA A 51 15.43 -0.65 5.23
N LYS A 52 14.32 -0.21 5.84
CA LYS A 52 14.31 0.84 6.87
C LYS A 52 13.66 0.35 8.16
N ALA A 53 14.47 0.12 9.20
CA ALA A 53 14.01 -0.39 10.49
C ALA A 53 12.81 0.38 11.09
N ARG A 54 12.79 1.72 10.95
CA ARG A 54 11.68 2.55 11.46
C ARG A 54 10.32 2.27 10.82
N LEU A 55 10.30 1.70 9.62
CA LEU A 55 9.07 1.36 8.90
C LEU A 55 8.56 -0.05 9.21
N GLN A 56 9.36 -0.85 9.94
CA GLN A 56 9.05 -2.27 10.17
C GLN A 56 8.10 -2.49 11.36
N GLU A 57 7.97 -1.52 12.27
CA GLU A 57 7.05 -1.61 13.40
C GLU A 57 5.61 -1.30 12.96
N PHE A 58 5.41 -0.12 12.39
CA PHE A 58 4.13 0.33 11.83
C PHE A 58 4.38 1.40 10.76
N GLY A 59 3.56 1.40 9.69
CA GLY A 59 3.64 2.43 8.66
C GLY A 59 2.34 2.60 7.89
N VAL A 60 1.84 3.83 7.80
CA VAL A 60 0.69 4.20 6.97
C VAL A 60 1.19 4.70 5.63
N TRP A 61 1.03 3.88 4.60
CA TRP A 61 1.42 4.19 3.23
C TRP A 61 0.26 4.83 2.47
N LYS A 62 0.49 6.02 1.94
CA LYS A 62 -0.49 6.79 1.17
C LYS A 62 0.06 7.08 -0.21
N LEU A 63 -0.61 6.60 -1.25
CA LEU A 63 -0.37 6.99 -2.62
C LEU A 63 -1.44 8.00 -3.04
N SER A 64 -1.04 9.14 -3.58
CA SER A 64 -1.93 10.15 -4.16
C SER A 64 -1.55 10.39 -5.62
N VAL A 65 -2.46 10.11 -6.55
CA VAL A 65 -2.28 10.27 -8.00
C VAL A 65 -2.97 11.54 -8.46
N ARG A 66 -2.25 12.36 -9.22
CA ARG A 66 -2.73 13.61 -9.82
C ARG A 66 -3.30 13.38 -11.22
N GLU A 67 -4.01 14.38 -11.73
CA GLU A 67 -4.64 14.33 -13.06
C GLU A 67 -3.63 14.22 -14.21
N ASP A 68 -2.40 14.68 -14.00
CA ASP A 68 -1.28 14.58 -14.95
C ASP A 68 -0.52 13.25 -14.86
N HIS A 69 -1.08 12.25 -14.16
CA HIS A 69 -0.46 10.95 -13.88
C HIS A 69 0.79 10.97 -13.00
N THR A 70 1.21 12.13 -12.50
CA THR A 70 2.22 12.17 -11.44
C THR A 70 1.60 11.68 -10.13
N ALA A 71 2.41 11.08 -9.26
CA ALA A 71 1.93 10.63 -7.97
C ALA A 71 2.91 10.95 -6.85
N GLN A 72 2.40 10.86 -5.62
CA GLN A 72 3.14 11.09 -4.40
C GLN A 72 2.92 9.89 -3.49
N LEU A 73 4.00 9.19 -3.15
CA LEU A 73 4.00 8.11 -2.17
C LEU A 73 4.59 8.64 -0.86
N VAL A 74 3.84 8.48 0.22
CA VAL A 74 4.22 8.92 1.57
C VAL A 74 4.07 7.76 2.53
N CYS A 75 4.97 7.66 3.51
CA CYS A 75 4.75 6.81 4.68
C CYS A 75 4.81 7.64 5.96
N GLU A 76 3.87 7.39 6.87
CA GLU A 76 3.76 8.02 8.19
C GLU A 76 3.80 6.98 9.31
N ASP A 77 4.25 7.36 10.50
CA ASP A 77 4.32 6.50 11.69
C ASP A 77 2.99 6.36 12.47
N GLY A 78 1.88 6.87 11.93
CA GLY A 78 0.58 6.94 12.61
C GLY A 78 0.40 8.15 13.54
N ASN A 79 1.47 8.88 13.86
CA ASN A 79 1.45 10.11 14.67
C ASN A 79 1.73 11.36 13.81
N TYR A 80 1.37 11.32 12.54
CA TYR A 80 1.61 12.38 11.55
C TYR A 80 3.09 12.71 11.29
N HIS A 81 4.05 11.90 11.77
CA HIS A 81 5.43 12.08 11.39
C HIS A 81 5.72 11.35 10.08
N LYS A 82 6.20 12.13 9.10
CA LYS A 82 6.57 11.60 7.81
C LYS A 82 7.90 10.82 7.90
N LEU A 83 7.84 9.52 7.61
CA LEU A 83 8.99 8.62 7.57
C LEU A 83 9.54 8.43 6.14
N TYR A 84 8.68 8.64 5.13
CA TYR A 84 9.03 8.50 3.72
C TYR A 84 8.27 9.50 2.85
N ASP A 85 8.94 9.99 1.82
CA ASP A 85 8.38 10.87 0.80
C ASP A 85 9.06 10.58 -0.54
N GLU A 86 8.28 10.18 -1.54
CA GLU A 86 8.78 9.97 -2.90
C GLU A 86 7.77 10.46 -3.93
N LYS A 87 8.23 11.40 -4.77
CA LYS A 87 7.52 11.78 -5.98
C LYS A 87 7.69 10.68 -7.03
N ILE A 88 6.59 10.28 -7.63
CA ILE A 88 6.52 9.36 -8.77
C ILE A 88 6.19 10.21 -9.99
N ASP A 89 7.08 10.23 -10.98
CA ASP A 89 6.90 11.07 -12.17
C ASP A 89 5.78 10.60 -13.09
N TRP A 90 5.41 9.32 -13.02
CA TRP A 90 4.29 8.79 -13.79
C TRP A 90 3.76 7.46 -13.21
N THR A 91 2.43 7.28 -13.24
CA THR A 91 1.77 6.00 -12.93
C THR A 91 0.43 5.86 -13.66
N ASP A 92 0.07 4.62 -13.99
CA ASP A 92 -1.24 4.20 -14.50
C ASP A 92 -2.19 3.72 -13.40
N PHE A 93 -1.85 3.90 -12.12
CA PHE A 93 -2.69 3.46 -11.01
C PHE A 93 -4.10 4.08 -11.10
N PRO A 94 -5.17 3.27 -11.08
CA PRO A 94 -6.49 3.73 -11.53
C PRO A 94 -7.24 4.59 -10.52
N LEU A 95 -6.83 4.62 -9.24
CA LEU A 95 -7.48 5.42 -8.21
C LEU A 95 -6.70 6.70 -7.93
N LYS A 96 -7.42 7.78 -7.58
CA LYS A 96 -6.81 9.05 -7.16
C LYS A 96 -6.00 8.93 -5.88
N LYS A 97 -6.36 7.99 -5.02
CA LYS A 97 -5.63 7.71 -3.79
C LYS A 97 -5.85 6.27 -3.33
N ILE A 98 -4.88 5.76 -2.59
CA ILE A 98 -5.04 4.54 -1.79
C ILE A 98 -4.22 4.67 -0.51
N GLU A 99 -4.73 4.06 0.55
CA GLU A 99 -4.05 3.94 1.83
C GLU A 99 -3.88 2.45 2.16
N LEU A 100 -2.67 2.07 2.59
CA LEU A 100 -2.28 0.72 2.98
C LEU A 100 -1.51 0.81 4.30
N TRP A 101 -1.75 -0.11 5.23
CA TRP A 101 -1.04 -0.15 6.50
C TRP A 101 -0.06 -1.30 6.51
N PHE A 102 1.14 -1.05 6.98
CA PHE A 102 2.11 -2.09 7.28
C PHE A 102 2.19 -2.27 8.78
N GLU A 103 1.91 -3.47 9.27
CA GLU A 103 1.94 -3.80 10.69
C GLU A 103 2.21 -5.29 10.89
N ASN A 104 2.94 -5.64 11.95
CA ASN A 104 3.21 -7.05 12.32
C ASN A 104 3.75 -7.91 11.16
N GLY A 105 4.48 -7.30 10.22
CA GLY A 105 5.02 -7.99 9.05
C GLY A 105 4.01 -8.24 7.91
N VAL A 106 2.85 -7.57 7.93
CA VAL A 106 1.77 -7.71 6.95
C VAL A 106 1.39 -6.35 6.38
N LEU A 107 1.19 -6.26 5.06
CA LEU A 107 0.59 -5.11 4.39
C LEU A 107 -0.91 -5.35 4.20
N ILE A 108 -1.74 -4.47 4.73
CA ILE A 108 -3.19 -4.64 4.84
C ILE A 108 -3.94 -3.39 4.32
N LEU A 109 -5.22 -3.55 3.96
CA LEU A 109 -6.13 -2.38 3.84
C LEU A 109 -6.54 -1.89 5.24
N PRO A 110 -6.81 -0.59 5.42
CA PRO A 110 -7.32 -0.06 6.69
C PRO A 110 -8.64 -0.70 7.15
N SER A 111 -9.45 -1.23 6.22
CA SER A 111 -10.70 -1.93 6.52
C SER A 111 -10.53 -3.39 6.94
N GLU A 112 -9.30 -3.93 6.83
CA GLU A 112 -8.95 -5.31 7.19
C GLU A 112 -8.23 -5.43 8.54
N HIS A 113 -7.93 -4.28 9.18
CA HIS A 113 -7.40 -4.18 10.54
C HIS A 113 -8.46 -4.46 11.60
#